data_AF-A0A450WAK0-F1
#
_entry.id   AF-A0A450WAK0-F1
#
_cell.length_a   1.000
_cell.length_b   1.000
_cell.length_c   1.000
_cell.angle_alpha   90.00
_cell.angle_beta   90.00
_cell.angle_gamma   90.00
#
_symmetry.space_group_name_H-M   'P 1'
#
loop_
_entity.id
_entity.type
_entity.pdbx_description
1 polymer ?
#
loop_
_entity_poly.entity_id
_entity_poly.type
_entity_poly.pdbx_seq_one_letter_code
_entity_poly.pdbx_strand_id
1 'polypeptide(L)'
;YSTMDGSSVEMKEIGPLPNGVTDKERPSPLHDWNQEEGDWAPNRYRVIKVKFSEIKTQLTHRLEKGGFEAFGTWHSLSERASNQIVSMRQSIILGKFREENWITLFGVDLILTKEEDVETIYEAGAQRTRDIYSAFKAHKAKILSRNFKTESLLSYDTSREWPMSFTEYLESEKKKLLEDNDDQ
;
A
#
# COMPACT_ATOMS: atom_id res chain seq x y z
N TYR A 1 22.20 29.28 -0.64
CA TYR A 1 22.34 28.99 0.80
C TYR A 1 21.00 28.50 1.33
N SER A 2 21.00 27.77 2.44
CA SER A 2 19.79 27.30 3.12
C SER A 2 19.77 27.83 4.54
N THR A 3 18.60 28.24 5.04
CA THR A 3 18.44 28.47 6.49
C THR A 3 18.39 27.14 7.23
N MET A 4 18.48 27.17 8.57
CA MET A 4 18.32 25.99 9.43
C MET A 4 16.95 25.32 9.32
N ASP A 5 15.92 26.01 8.81
CA ASP A 5 14.60 25.43 8.52
C ASP A 5 14.50 24.82 7.12
N GLY A 6 15.53 25.02 6.28
CA GLY A 6 15.64 24.51 4.93
C GLY A 6 15.11 25.43 3.84
N SER A 7 14.65 26.63 4.16
CA SER A 7 14.28 27.63 3.16
C SER A 7 15.51 28.14 2.39
N SER A 8 15.34 28.37 1.10
CA SER A 8 16.41 28.90 0.25
C SER A 8 16.60 30.39 0.48
N VAL A 9 17.86 30.84 0.57
CA VAL A 9 18.22 32.25 0.71
C VAL A 9 19.28 32.60 -0.32
N GLU A 10 19.03 33.71 -1.02
CA GLU A 10 20.02 34.40 -1.84
C GLU A 10 20.81 35.38 -0.97
N MET A 11 22.13 35.23 -0.93
CA MET A 11 23.00 36.20 -0.27
C MET A 11 23.45 37.26 -1.26
N LYS A 12 23.25 38.53 -0.91
CA LYS A 12 23.61 39.70 -1.72
C LYS A 12 24.90 40.39 -1.28
N GLU A 13 25.45 40.02 -0.12
CA GLU A 13 26.66 40.60 0.45
C GLU A 13 27.76 39.56 0.65
N ILE A 14 29.01 39.97 0.43
CA ILE A 14 30.22 39.14 0.60
C ILE A 14 30.70 39.28 2.05
N GLY A 15 30.58 38.21 2.84
CA GLY A 15 30.94 38.16 4.26
C GLY A 15 30.69 36.78 4.87
N PRO A 16 30.98 36.58 6.18
CA PRO A 16 30.63 35.33 6.87
C PRO A 16 29.11 35.07 6.83
N LEU A 17 28.72 33.79 6.78
CA LEU A 17 27.30 33.41 6.74
C LEU A 17 26.54 33.96 7.96
N PRO A 18 25.32 34.49 7.79
CA PRO A 18 24.48 34.88 8.90
C PRO A 18 24.20 33.70 9.83
N ASN A 19 24.04 33.99 11.13
CA ASN A 19 23.57 32.99 12.09
C ASN A 19 22.25 32.37 11.59
N GLY A 20 22.18 31.05 11.56
CA GLY A 20 21.00 30.35 11.05
C GLY A 20 21.03 30.03 9.55
N VAL A 21 22.11 30.37 8.84
CA VAL A 21 22.30 30.07 7.42
C VAL A 21 23.49 29.12 7.23
N THR A 22 23.28 28.09 6.42
CA THR A 22 24.30 27.13 6.00
C THR A 22 24.46 27.14 4.48
N ASP A 23 25.66 26.84 4.03
CA ASP A 23 25.99 26.55 2.64
C ASP A 23 25.64 25.11 2.22
N LYS A 24 25.41 24.20 3.18
CA LYS A 24 24.97 22.83 2.93
C LYS A 24 23.52 22.80 2.46
N GLU A 25 23.29 22.27 1.27
CA GLU A 25 21.95 22.07 0.73
C GLU A 25 21.18 21.02 1.56
N ARG A 26 19.91 21.31 1.86
CA ARG A 26 19.05 20.39 2.60
C ARG A 26 18.71 19.17 1.73
N PRO A 27 19.05 17.92 2.15
CA PRO A 27 18.81 16.74 1.32
C PRO A 27 17.32 16.48 1.04
N SER A 28 16.46 16.72 2.03
CA SER A 28 15.00 16.61 1.85
C SER A 28 14.23 17.29 2.99
N PRO A 29 12.91 17.52 2.84
CA PRO A 29 12.04 18.01 3.93
C PRO A 29 12.00 17.14 5.19
N LEU A 30 12.55 15.92 5.12
CA LEU A 30 12.63 14.98 6.23
C LEU A 30 13.87 15.18 7.10
N HIS A 31 14.79 16.07 6.72
CA HIS A 31 15.97 16.40 7.48
C HIS A 31 15.79 17.71 8.25
N ASP A 32 16.33 17.79 9.45
CA ASP A 32 16.45 19.00 10.25
C ASP A 32 17.93 19.32 10.49
N TRP A 33 18.26 20.60 10.67
CA TRP A 33 19.62 21.01 10.94
C TRP A 33 20.04 20.59 12.35
N ASN A 34 21.08 19.76 12.46
CA ASN A 34 21.70 19.40 13.73
C ASN A 34 22.83 20.39 14.02
N GLN A 35 22.61 21.30 14.98
CA GLN A 35 23.61 22.30 15.35
C GLN A 35 24.87 21.70 15.99
N GLU A 36 24.75 20.57 16.70
CA GLU A 36 25.87 19.92 17.38
C GLU A 36 26.81 19.23 16.38
N GLU A 37 26.24 18.60 15.35
CA GLU A 37 27.00 17.94 14.28
C GLU A 37 27.36 18.88 13.13
N GLY A 38 26.74 20.07 13.08
CA GLY A 38 26.90 21.02 11.98
C GLY A 38 26.45 20.46 10.63
N ASP A 39 25.41 19.61 10.62
CA ASP A 39 24.92 18.94 9.41
C ASP A 39 23.42 18.67 9.43
N TRP A 40 22.87 18.31 8.27
CA TRP A 40 21.49 17.87 8.11
C TRP A 40 21.33 16.43 8.62
N ALA A 41 20.52 16.25 9.66
CA ALA A 41 20.20 14.94 10.22
C ALA A 41 18.73 14.56 9.93
N PRO A 42 18.43 13.29 9.63
CA PRO A 42 17.07 12.87 9.35
C PRO A 42 16.18 12.91 10.60
N ASN A 43 15.05 13.60 10.52
CA ASN A 43 14.05 13.64 11.58
C ASN A 43 13.22 12.35 11.57
N ARG A 44 13.59 11.42 12.45
CA ARG A 44 12.92 10.11 12.59
C ARG A 44 11.39 10.21 12.68
N TYR A 45 10.86 11.15 13.45
CA TYR A 45 9.41 11.30 13.61
C TYR A 45 8.72 11.67 12.29
N ARG A 46 9.27 12.62 11.52
CA ARG A 46 8.73 12.97 10.20
C ARG A 46 8.84 11.82 9.21
N VAL A 47 9.95 11.09 9.21
CA VAL A 47 10.12 9.91 8.35
C VAL A 47 9.06 8.84 8.70
N ILE A 48 8.85 8.53 9.98
CA ILE A 48 7.79 7.59 10.41
C ILE A 48 6.42 8.05 9.92
N LYS A 49 6.09 9.34 10.05
CA LYS A 49 4.80 9.88 9.64
C LYS A 49 4.57 9.70 8.13
N VAL A 50 5.58 10.00 7.31
CA VAL A 50 5.51 9.80 5.85
C VAL A 50 5.37 8.32 5.51
N LYS A 51 6.24 7.46 6.04
CA LYS A 51 6.17 6.00 5.80
C LYS A 51 4.85 5.39 6.25
N PHE A 52 4.29 5.84 7.37
CA PHE A 52 2.99 5.39 7.82
C PHE A 52 1.85 5.83 6.89
N SER A 53 1.95 7.02 6.28
CA SER A 53 1.00 7.48 5.27
C SER A 53 1.08 6.65 3.98
N GLU A 54 2.30 6.32 3.53
CA GLU A 54 2.51 5.42 2.39
C GLU A 54 1.92 4.03 2.65
N ILE A 55 2.18 3.44 3.83
CA ILE A 55 1.62 2.15 4.26
C ILE A 55 0.08 2.18 4.27
N LYS A 56 -0.52 3.28 4.75
CA LYS A 56 -1.98 3.45 4.70
C LYS A 56 -2.52 3.54 3.28
N THR A 57 -1.80 4.23 2.40
CA THR A 57 -2.16 4.33 0.98
C THR A 57 -2.16 2.96 0.32
N GLN A 58 -1.15 2.13 0.62
CA GLN A 58 -1.10 0.74 0.17
C GLN A 58 -2.26 -0.08 0.73
N LEU A 59 -2.54 0.00 2.04
CA LEU A 59 -3.69 -0.67 2.66
C LEU A 59 -5.00 -0.34 1.94
N THR A 60 -5.29 0.95 1.74
CA THR A 60 -6.49 1.41 1.04
C THR A 60 -6.53 0.88 -0.39
N HIS A 61 -5.42 0.99 -1.13
CA HIS A 61 -5.34 0.45 -2.49
C HIS A 61 -5.68 -1.05 -2.54
N ARG A 62 -5.16 -1.87 -1.62
CA ARG A 62 -5.45 -3.31 -1.60
C ARG A 62 -6.89 -3.64 -1.19
N LEU A 63 -7.48 -2.89 -0.28
CA LEU A 63 -8.88 -3.14 0.11
C LEU A 63 -9.86 -2.70 -0.99
N GLU A 64 -9.57 -1.60 -1.68
CA GLU A 64 -10.47 -1.06 -2.72
C GLU A 64 -10.25 -1.69 -4.10
N LYS A 65 -8.99 -2.03 -4.44
CA LYS A 65 -8.58 -2.49 -5.78
C LYS A 65 -7.81 -3.81 -5.77
N GLY A 66 -7.54 -4.40 -4.60
CA GLY A 66 -6.70 -5.58 -4.47
C GLY A 66 -7.33 -6.83 -5.05
N GLY A 67 -8.64 -7.00 -4.89
CA GLY A 67 -9.34 -8.22 -5.30
C GLY A 67 -8.76 -9.50 -4.67
N PHE A 68 -9.37 -10.63 -4.99
CA PHE A 68 -8.89 -11.96 -4.61
C PHE A 68 -9.19 -12.97 -5.70
N GLU A 69 -8.42 -14.05 -5.72
CA GLU A 69 -8.61 -15.14 -6.67
C GLU A 69 -9.43 -16.27 -6.03
N ALA A 70 -10.45 -16.73 -6.76
CA ALA A 70 -11.16 -17.99 -6.49
C ALA A 70 -11.66 -18.54 -7.82
N PHE A 71 -11.80 -19.86 -7.95
CA PHE A 71 -12.26 -20.51 -9.19
C PHE A 71 -11.48 -20.12 -10.46
N GLY A 72 -10.18 -19.79 -10.34
CA GLY A 72 -9.35 -19.35 -11.46
C GLY A 72 -9.77 -17.99 -12.04
N THR A 73 -10.53 -17.19 -11.29
CA THR A 73 -10.93 -15.84 -11.68
C THR A 73 -10.75 -14.87 -10.52
N TRP A 74 -10.84 -13.57 -10.82
CA TRP A 74 -10.65 -12.50 -9.85
C TRP A 74 -11.98 -11.91 -9.40
N HIS A 75 -12.10 -11.68 -8.10
CA HIS A 75 -13.29 -11.17 -7.43
C HIS A 75 -12.98 -9.89 -6.65
N SER A 76 -14.00 -9.04 -6.49
CA SER A 76 -13.85 -7.74 -5.84
C SER A 76 -13.83 -7.86 -4.31
N LEU A 77 -12.96 -7.08 -3.66
CA LEU A 77 -12.97 -6.84 -2.21
C LEU A 77 -13.76 -5.60 -1.81
N SER A 78 -14.43 -4.94 -2.77
CA SER A 78 -15.22 -3.74 -2.47
C SER A 78 -16.30 -4.02 -1.41
N GLU A 79 -16.65 -2.99 -0.65
CA GLU A 79 -17.72 -3.07 0.36
C GLU A 79 -19.02 -3.66 -0.21
N ARG A 80 -19.39 -3.30 -1.44
CA ARG A 80 -20.55 -3.87 -2.13
C ARG A 80 -20.44 -5.38 -2.29
N ALA A 81 -19.31 -5.87 -2.81
CA ALA A 81 -19.09 -7.29 -3.02
C ALA A 81 -19.05 -8.04 -1.67
N SER A 82 -18.38 -7.48 -0.67
CA SER A 82 -18.37 -8.03 0.70
C SER A 82 -19.76 -8.12 1.31
N ASN A 83 -20.58 -7.08 1.18
CA ASN A 83 -21.96 -7.08 1.70
C ASN A 83 -22.83 -8.10 0.96
N GLN A 84 -22.67 -8.23 -0.36
CA GLN A 84 -23.40 -9.21 -1.16
C GLN A 84 -23.08 -10.64 -0.72
N ILE A 85 -21.79 -11.00 -0.60
CA ILE A 85 -21.42 -12.38 -0.21
C ILE A 85 -21.84 -12.71 1.24
N VAL A 86 -21.79 -11.73 2.14
CA VAL A 86 -22.30 -11.89 3.51
C VAL A 86 -23.82 -12.11 3.52
N SER A 87 -24.57 -11.38 2.68
CA SER A 87 -26.02 -11.55 2.53
C SER A 87 -26.39 -12.93 1.97
N MET A 88 -25.66 -13.40 0.95
CA MET A 88 -25.83 -14.75 0.39
C MET A 88 -25.59 -15.80 1.48
N ARG A 89 -24.50 -15.68 2.23
CA ARG A 89 -24.16 -16.57 3.35
C ARG A 89 -25.21 -16.57 4.47
N GLN A 90 -25.77 -15.41 4.81
CA GLN A 90 -26.89 -15.34 5.76
C GLN A 90 -28.13 -16.07 5.22
N SER A 91 -28.39 -15.99 3.92
CA SER A 91 -29.50 -16.69 3.28
C SER A 91 -29.31 -18.21 3.31
N ILE A 92 -28.08 -18.70 3.15
CA ILE A 92 -27.72 -20.12 3.34
C ILE A 92 -28.02 -20.57 4.77
N ILE A 93 -27.53 -19.84 5.77
CA ILE A 93 -27.75 -20.16 7.19
C ILE A 93 -29.25 -20.22 7.54
N LEU A 94 -30.07 -19.39 6.88
CA LEU A 94 -31.52 -19.34 7.08
C LEU A 94 -32.29 -20.36 6.22
N GLY A 95 -31.63 -21.18 5.41
CA GLY A 95 -32.26 -22.14 4.48
C GLY A 95 -33.10 -21.47 3.38
N LYS A 96 -32.74 -20.24 3.00
CA LYS A 96 -33.45 -19.42 2.01
C LYS A 96 -32.62 -19.13 0.76
N PHE A 97 -31.43 -19.73 0.65
CA PHE A 97 -30.55 -19.52 -0.48
C PHE A 97 -31.23 -19.91 -1.80
N ARG A 98 -31.04 -19.06 -2.79
CA ARG A 98 -31.44 -19.27 -4.18
C ARG A 98 -30.23 -18.97 -5.04
N GLU A 99 -30.28 -19.40 -6.29
CA GLU A 99 -29.26 -18.97 -7.24
C GLU A 99 -29.16 -17.43 -7.27
N GLU A 100 -27.92 -16.93 -7.24
CA GLU A 100 -27.64 -15.51 -7.27
C GLU A 100 -26.49 -15.20 -8.23
N ASN A 101 -26.57 -14.04 -8.89
CA ASN A 101 -25.56 -13.58 -9.83
C ASN A 101 -24.38 -12.93 -9.10
N TRP A 102 -23.17 -13.23 -9.56
CA TRP A 102 -21.92 -12.72 -9.02
C TRP A 102 -20.98 -12.29 -10.14
N ILE A 103 -20.68 -11.00 -10.19
CA ILE A 103 -19.85 -10.42 -11.24
C ILE A 103 -18.38 -10.40 -10.79
N THR A 104 -17.52 -11.04 -11.58
CA THR A 104 -16.06 -11.05 -11.41
C THR A 104 -15.44 -9.70 -11.82
N LEU A 105 -14.18 -9.46 -11.44
CA LEU A 105 -13.44 -8.27 -11.86
C LEU A 105 -13.11 -8.24 -13.36
N PHE A 106 -13.20 -9.38 -14.04
CA PHE A 106 -13.15 -9.44 -15.52
C PHE A 106 -14.50 -9.15 -16.18
N GLY A 107 -15.56 -8.90 -15.40
CA GLY A 107 -16.90 -8.64 -15.93
C GLY A 107 -17.69 -9.90 -16.32
N VAL A 108 -17.19 -11.10 -16.00
CA VAL A 108 -17.92 -12.36 -16.17
C VAL A 108 -19.01 -12.47 -15.10
N ASP A 109 -20.24 -12.73 -15.52
CA ASP A 109 -21.38 -13.01 -14.64
C ASP A 109 -21.43 -14.51 -14.31
N LEU A 110 -21.27 -14.84 -13.03
CA LEU A 110 -21.33 -16.20 -12.52
C LEU A 110 -22.66 -16.40 -11.80
N ILE A 111 -23.37 -17.49 -12.15
CA ILE A 111 -24.55 -17.91 -11.41
C ILE A 111 -24.10 -18.85 -10.30
N LEU A 112 -24.15 -18.39 -9.05
CA LEU A 112 -23.81 -19.21 -7.88
C LEU A 112 -25.01 -20.08 -7.54
N THR A 113 -24.94 -21.37 -7.89
CA THR A 113 -26.04 -22.33 -7.70
C THR A 113 -25.85 -23.22 -6.47
N LYS A 114 -24.61 -23.33 -5.96
CA LYS A 114 -24.28 -24.17 -4.81
C LYS A 114 -23.87 -23.31 -3.62
N GLU A 115 -24.29 -23.74 -2.43
CA GLU A 115 -23.88 -23.11 -1.16
C GLU A 115 -22.35 -23.12 -0.98
N GLU A 116 -21.70 -24.19 -1.44
CA GLU A 116 -20.24 -24.37 -1.43
C GLU A 116 -19.51 -23.28 -2.24
N ASP A 117 -20.12 -22.77 -3.32
CA ASP A 117 -19.51 -21.73 -4.15
C ASP A 117 -19.47 -20.39 -3.39
N VAL A 118 -20.55 -20.08 -2.67
CA VAL A 118 -20.67 -18.89 -1.82
C VAL A 118 -19.67 -18.95 -0.67
N GLU A 119 -19.55 -20.09 0.02
CA GLU A 119 -18.58 -20.24 1.10
C GLU A 119 -17.14 -20.12 0.57
N THR A 120 -16.83 -20.69 -0.59
CA THR A 120 -15.49 -20.56 -1.20
C THR A 120 -15.12 -19.10 -1.48
N ILE A 121 -16.03 -18.33 -2.08
CA ILE A 121 -15.82 -16.89 -2.36
C ILE A 121 -15.67 -16.10 -1.05
N TYR A 122 -16.53 -16.39 -0.07
CA TYR A 122 -16.49 -15.75 1.24
C TYR A 122 -15.15 -15.99 1.96
N GLU A 123 -14.73 -17.25 2.04
CA GLU A 123 -13.49 -17.65 2.71
C GLU A 123 -12.25 -17.07 2.02
N ALA A 124 -12.20 -17.12 0.68
CA ALA A 124 -11.10 -16.54 -0.09
C ALA A 124 -11.00 -15.02 0.11
N GLY A 125 -12.12 -14.30 0.05
CA GLY A 125 -12.17 -12.86 0.30
C GLY A 125 -11.79 -12.50 1.74
N ALA A 126 -12.27 -13.26 2.72
CA ALA A 126 -11.92 -13.09 4.12
C ALA A 126 -10.43 -13.35 4.37
N GLN A 127 -9.87 -14.41 3.79
CA GLN A 127 -8.45 -14.73 3.91
C GLN A 127 -7.59 -13.64 3.29
N ARG A 128 -7.93 -13.18 2.08
CA ARG A 128 -7.22 -12.06 1.44
C ARG A 128 -7.22 -10.81 2.29
N THR A 129 -8.35 -10.48 2.91
CA THR A 129 -8.46 -9.34 3.83
C THR A 129 -7.53 -9.51 5.04
N ARG A 130 -7.46 -10.71 5.62
CA ARG A 130 -6.53 -11.02 6.72
C ARG A 130 -5.08 -10.85 6.29
N ASP A 131 -4.71 -11.29 5.10
CA ASP A 131 -3.35 -11.18 4.57
C ASP A 131 -2.96 -9.70 4.40
N ILE A 132 -3.86 -8.88 3.85
CA ILE A 132 -3.67 -7.43 3.70
C ILE A 132 -3.43 -6.77 5.07
N TYR A 133 -4.26 -7.07 6.07
CA TYR A 133 -4.06 -6.51 7.42
C TYR A 133 -2.83 -7.06 8.13
N SER A 134 -2.41 -8.29 7.82
CA SER A 134 -1.18 -8.89 8.34
C SER A 134 0.05 -8.17 7.78
N ALA A 135 0.07 -7.90 6.47
CA ALA A 135 1.10 -7.07 5.84
C ALA A 135 1.13 -5.66 6.45
N PHE A 136 -0.02 -5.00 6.59
CA PHE A 136 -0.12 -3.69 7.25
C PHE A 136 0.48 -3.69 8.66
N LYS A 137 0.16 -4.70 9.48
CA LYS A 137 0.70 -4.83 10.84
C LYS A 137 2.21 -5.04 10.82
N ALA A 138 2.72 -5.89 9.92
CA ALA A 138 4.15 -6.13 9.77
C ALA A 138 4.91 -4.86 9.38
N HIS A 139 4.43 -4.14 8.36
CA HIS A 139 4.96 -2.84 7.94
C HIS A 139 4.98 -1.82 9.09
N LYS A 140 3.86 -1.68 9.80
CA LYS A 140 3.74 -0.78 10.96
C LYS A 140 4.73 -1.15 12.07
N ALA A 141 4.82 -2.44 12.41
CA ALA A 141 5.74 -2.91 13.45
C ALA A 141 7.21 -2.66 13.06
N LYS A 142 7.56 -2.85 11.78
CA LYS A 142 8.91 -2.63 11.25
C LYS A 142 9.34 -1.18 11.38
N ILE A 143 8.51 -0.22 10.93
CA ILE A 143 8.85 1.20 10.98
C ILE A 143 8.86 1.78 12.40
N LEU A 144 8.11 1.18 13.33
CA LEU A 144 8.07 1.59 14.75
C LEU A 144 9.14 0.89 15.61
N SER A 145 9.82 -0.12 15.07
CA SER A 145 10.85 -0.85 15.81
C SER A 145 12.01 0.07 16.18
N ARG A 146 12.45 -0.03 17.45
CA ARG A 146 13.63 0.71 17.94
C ARG A 146 14.92 0.29 17.23
N ASN A 147 14.97 -0.93 16.71
CA ASN A 147 16.14 -1.47 16.03
C ASN A 147 16.18 -1.09 14.54
N PHE A 148 15.12 -0.46 14.01
CA PHE A 148 15.07 -0.04 12.62
C PHE A 148 15.67 1.36 12.48
N LYS A 149 16.91 1.44 12.01
CA LYS A 149 17.69 2.68 11.89
C LYS A 149 16.98 3.72 11.01
N THR A 150 17.17 5.00 11.30
CA THR A 150 16.47 6.09 10.61
C THR A 150 16.87 6.17 9.14
N GLU A 151 18.12 5.87 8.82
CA GLU A 151 18.65 5.85 7.45
C GLU A 151 17.99 4.73 6.64
N SER A 152 17.85 3.54 7.24
CA SER A 152 17.13 2.42 6.62
C SER A 152 15.63 2.72 6.45
N LEU A 153 15.06 3.50 7.37
CA LEU A 153 13.66 3.92 7.30
C LEU A 153 13.41 4.89 6.14
N LEU A 154 14.35 5.80 5.85
CA LEU A 154 14.24 6.72 4.70
C LEU A 154 14.13 5.95 3.37
N SER A 155 14.98 4.94 3.19
CA SER A 155 15.01 4.09 1.99
C SER A 155 13.99 2.95 2.00
N TYR A 156 13.15 2.83 3.03
CA TYR A 156 12.23 1.70 3.14
C TYR A 156 11.14 1.76 2.07
N ASP A 157 11.09 0.71 1.25
CA ASP A 157 10.06 0.53 0.24
C ASP A 157 8.80 -0.09 0.85
N THR A 158 7.78 0.76 1.01
CA THR A 158 6.49 0.40 1.61
C THR A 158 5.56 -0.28 0.62
N SER A 159 5.92 -0.40 -0.67
CA SER A 159 5.09 -1.04 -1.71
C SER A 159 5.26 -2.56 -1.79
N ARG A 160 6.29 -3.10 -1.13
CA ARG A 160 6.62 -4.54 -1.15
C ARG A 160 5.90 -5.31 -0.05
N GLU A 161 5.91 -6.63 -0.14
CA GLU A 161 5.38 -7.56 0.89
C GLU A 161 3.85 -7.47 1.09
N TRP A 162 3.12 -6.86 0.14
CA TRP A 162 1.67 -6.87 0.11
C TRP A 162 1.14 -8.02 -0.76
N PRO A 163 -0.05 -8.57 -0.46
CA PRO A 163 -0.72 -9.49 -1.37
C PRO A 163 -1.06 -8.78 -2.68
N MET A 164 -0.74 -9.39 -3.82
CA MET A 164 -0.90 -8.83 -5.18
C MET A 164 -2.27 -8.17 -5.41
N SER A 165 -2.33 -7.03 -6.09
CA SER A 165 -3.61 -6.41 -6.44
C SER A 165 -4.09 -6.91 -7.80
N PHE A 166 -5.38 -6.77 -8.10
CA PHE A 166 -5.89 -7.09 -9.44
C PHE A 166 -5.22 -6.22 -10.51
N THR A 167 -4.92 -4.95 -10.20
CA THR A 167 -4.19 -4.07 -11.12
C THR A 167 -2.77 -4.59 -11.39
N GLU A 168 -2.04 -5.01 -10.36
CA GLU A 168 -0.70 -5.59 -10.52
C GLU A 168 -0.74 -6.92 -11.26
N TYR A 169 -1.77 -7.73 -11.04
CA TYR A 169 -2.00 -8.95 -11.80
C TYR A 169 -2.13 -8.64 -13.30
N LEU A 170 -3.00 -7.69 -13.67
CA LEU A 170 -3.19 -7.27 -15.07
C LEU A 170 -1.89 -6.74 -15.71
N GLU A 171 -1.11 -5.95 -14.95
CA GLU A 171 0.20 -5.48 -15.41
C GLU A 171 1.18 -6.64 -15.62
N SER A 172 1.17 -7.65 -14.74
CA SER A 172 2.01 -8.82 -14.87
C SER A 172 1.65 -9.67 -16.10
N GLU A 173 0.35 -9.84 -16.38
CA GLU A 173 -0.11 -10.57 -17.56
C GLU A 173 0.21 -9.82 -18.86
N LYS A 174 0.04 -8.50 -18.87
CA LYS A 174 0.44 -7.66 -20.01
C LYS A 174 1.94 -7.80 -20.30
N LYS A 175 2.77 -7.83 -19.26
CA LYS A 175 4.22 -7.96 -19.41
C LYS A 175 4.62 -9.31 -19.99
N LYS A 176 4.04 -10.41 -19.50
CA LYS A 176 4.28 -11.76 -20.06
C LYS A 176 3.95 -11.82 -21.55
N LEU A 177 2.81 -11.26 -21.94
CA LEU A 177 2.41 -11.21 -23.35
C LEU A 177 3.38 -10.43 -24.25
N LEU A 178 4.07 -9.41 -23.72
CA LEU A 178 5.06 -8.66 -24.48
C LEU A 178 6.37 -9.45 -24.62
N GLU A 179 6.80 -10.10 -23.54
CA GLU A 179 8.02 -10.93 -23.55
C GLU A 179 7.87 -12.16 -24.46
N ASP A 180 6.71 -12.82 -24.46
CA ASP A 180 6.43 -13.97 -25.33
C ASP A 180 6.35 -13.60 -26.83
N ASN A 181 6.10 -12.33 -27.16
CA ASN A 181 6.06 -11.84 -28.55
C ASN A 181 7.43 -11.37 -29.06
N ASP A 182 8.36 -11.01 -28.16
CA ASP A 182 9.74 -10.63 -28.53
C ASP A 182 10.64 -11.85 -28.76
N ASP A 183 10.23 -13.03 -28.26
CA ASP A 183 10.91 -14.33 -28.43
C ASP A 183 10.41 -15.16 -29.64
N GLN A 184 9.52 -14.60 -30.49
CA GLN A 184 9.01 -15.21 -31.74
C GLN A 184 9.53 -14.51 -33.01
#